data_AF-A0A1Q3ZGB7-F1
#
_entry.id   AF-A0A1Q3ZGB7-F1
#
_cell.length_a   1.000
_cell.length_b   1.000
_cell.length_c   1.000
_cell.angle_alpha   90.00
_cell.angle_beta   90.00
_cell.angle_gamma   90.00
#
_symmetry.space_group_name_H-M   'P 1'
#
loop_
_entity.id
_entity.type
_entity.pdbx_description
1 polymer ?
#
loop_
_entity_poly.entity_id
_entity_poly.type
_entity_poly.pdbx_seq_one_letter_code
_entity_poly.pdbx_strand_id
1 'polypeptide(L)'
;MAKTQKSWFDVQAEKFEATRLGSMSWMITAQSCWASIAAALALQDNNYESLAVVAVLAMASNAAFIAQGPGKWCIGIFYTSVVMNLLIAVWHLIQ
;
A
#
# COMPACT_ATOMS: atom_id res chain seq x y z
N MET A 1 32.29 -21.00 2.75
CA MET A 1 31.02 -20.67 2.06
C MET A 1 30.42 -19.46 2.75
N ALA A 2 30.43 -18.28 2.11
CA ALA A 2 29.78 -17.10 2.68
C ALA A 2 28.26 -17.33 2.67
N LYS A 3 27.60 -17.28 3.84
CA LYS A 3 26.15 -17.21 3.91
C LYS A 3 25.74 -15.85 3.34
N THR A 4 25.24 -15.82 2.11
CA THR A 4 24.61 -14.62 1.56
C THR A 4 23.41 -14.29 2.45
N GLN A 5 23.53 -13.23 3.26
CA GLN A 5 22.46 -12.82 4.15
C GLN A 5 21.32 -12.24 3.28
N LYS A 6 20.17 -12.94 3.22
CA LYS A 6 18.98 -12.43 2.51
C LYS A 6 18.56 -11.09 3.12
N SER A 7 18.25 -10.11 2.27
CA SER A 7 17.68 -8.83 2.71
C SER A 7 16.33 -9.07 3.37
N TRP A 8 15.95 -8.23 4.35
CA TRP A 8 14.64 -8.28 4.99
C TRP A 8 13.51 -8.23 3.94
N PHE A 9 13.67 -7.42 2.90
CA PHE A 9 12.69 -7.29 1.83
C PHE A 9 12.56 -8.57 0.99
N ASP A 10 13.66 -9.29 0.77
CA ASP A 10 13.64 -10.57 0.05
C ASP A 10 12.91 -11.65 0.87
N VAL A 11 13.09 -11.64 2.20
CA VAL A 11 12.37 -12.55 3.10
C VAL A 11 10.87 -12.25 3.12
N GLN A 12 10.48 -10.97 3.08
CA GLN A 12 9.06 -10.59 2.98
C GLN A 12 8.44 -11.03 1.66
N ALA A 13 9.15 -10.82 0.54
CA ALA A 13 8.69 -11.26 -0.77
C ALA A 13 8.51 -12.78 -0.84
N GLU A 14 9.45 -13.55 -0.29
CA GLU A 14 9.35 -15.01 -0.23
C GLU A 14 8.17 -15.49 0.62
N LYS A 15 7.94 -14.87 1.79
CA LYS A 15 6.77 -15.17 2.63
C LYS A 15 5.47 -14.81 1.95
N PHE A 16 5.41 -13.64 1.30
CA PHE A 16 4.26 -13.21 0.54
C PHE A 16 3.93 -14.19 -0.58
N GLU A 17 4.92 -14.67 -1.34
CA GLU A 17 4.69 -15.66 -2.39
C GLU A 17 4.20 -17.01 -1.80
N ALA A 18 4.71 -17.43 -0.64
CA ALA A 18 4.27 -18.65 0.02
C ALA A 18 2.80 -18.61 0.47
N THR A 19 2.29 -17.42 0.86
CA THR A 19 0.91 -17.23 1.33
C THR A 19 0.10 -16.29 0.44
N ARG A 20 0.44 -16.24 -0.85
CA ARG A 20 0.02 -15.20 -1.82
C ARG A 20 -1.46 -14.82 -1.76
N LEU A 21 -2.36 -15.80 -1.86
CA LEU A 21 -3.80 -15.53 -1.89
C LEU A 21 -4.32 -14.91 -0.58
N GLY A 22 -3.84 -15.39 0.56
CA GLY A 22 -4.23 -14.87 1.87
C GLY A 22 -3.59 -13.51 2.17
N SER A 23 -2.32 -13.34 1.79
CA SER A 23 -1.60 -12.07 1.96
C SER A 23 -2.20 -10.98 1.07
N MET A 24 -2.52 -11.28 -0.19
CA MET A 24 -3.14 -10.33 -1.11
C MET A 24 -4.50 -9.84 -0.60
N SER A 25 -5.39 -10.74 -0.17
CA SER A 25 -6.72 -10.34 0.32
C SER A 25 -6.62 -9.47 1.57
N TRP A 26 -5.71 -9.80 2.49
CA TRP A 26 -5.48 -9.00 3.68
C TRP A 26 -4.89 -7.63 3.35
N MET A 27 -3.87 -7.59 2.47
CA MET A 27 -3.21 -6.35 2.07
C MET A 27 -4.14 -5.41 1.29
N ILE A 28 -4.92 -5.93 0.34
CA ILE A 28 -5.95 -5.14 -0.38
C ILE A 28 -6.93 -4.53 0.62
N THR A 29 -7.44 -5.34 1.56
CA THR A 29 -8.43 -4.89 2.54
C THR A 29 -7.84 -3.81 3.44
N ALA A 30 -6.68 -4.06 4.05
CA ALA A 30 -6.04 -3.11 4.96
C ALA A 30 -5.70 -1.79 4.24
N GLN A 31 -5.15 -1.86 3.02
CA GLN A 31 -4.82 -0.68 2.23
C GLN A 31 -6.07 0.12 1.85
N SER A 32 -7.15 -0.55 1.46
CA SER A 32 -8.40 0.11 1.06
C SER A 32 -9.08 0.80 2.24
N CYS A 33 -9.05 0.18 3.43
CA CYS A 33 -9.52 0.83 4.65
C CYS A 33 -8.70 2.07 4.98
N TRP A 34 -7.37 1.98 4.88
CA TRP A 34 -6.48 3.09 5.16
C TRP A 34 -6.65 4.25 4.18
N ALA A 35 -6.75 3.95 2.88
CA ALA A 35 -7.04 4.93 1.84
C ALA A 35 -8.40 5.61 2.05
N SER A 36 -9.42 4.88 2.49
CA SER A 36 -10.74 5.44 2.78
C SER A 36 -10.68 6.51 3.88
N ILE A 37 -9.86 6.32 4.91
CA ILE A 37 -9.66 7.30 5.98
C ILE A 37 -9.00 8.57 5.42
N ALA A 38 -7.91 8.43 4.68
CA ALA A 38 -7.21 9.56 4.06
C ALA A 38 -8.09 10.32 3.07
N ALA A 39 -8.90 9.60 2.28
CA ALA A 39 -9.86 10.19 1.34
C ALA A 39 -10.99 10.95 2.07
N ALA A 40 -11.48 10.43 3.19
CA ALA A 40 -12.49 11.11 3.99
C ALA A 40 -11.98 12.42 4.58
N LEU A 41 -10.74 12.44 5.09
CA LEU A 41 -10.09 13.65 5.59
C LEU A 41 -9.88 14.68 4.46
N ALA A 42 -9.37 14.25 3.31
CA ALA A 42 -9.22 15.13 2.14
C ALA A 42 -10.57 15.74 1.68
N LEU A 43 -11.65 14.96 1.71
CA LEU A 43 -13.00 15.43 1.39
C LEU A 43 -13.54 16.44 2.40
N GLN A 44 -13.26 16.27 3.69
CA GLN A 44 -13.68 17.22 4.73
C GLN A 44 -13.07 18.61 4.49
N ASP A 45 -11.82 18.67 4.04
CA ASP A 45 -11.12 19.91 3.73
C ASP A 45 -11.37 20.42 2.29
N ASN A 46 -12.26 19.77 1.54
CA ASN A 46 -12.52 20.05 0.12
C ASN A 46 -11.24 20.03 -0.75
N ASN A 47 -10.23 19.28 -0.34
CA ASN A 47 -8.97 19.15 -1.08
C ASN A 47 -9.05 17.99 -2.07
N TYR A 48 -9.56 18.30 -3.27
CA TYR A 48 -9.73 17.31 -4.32
C TYR A 48 -8.41 16.80 -4.92
N GLU A 49 -7.31 17.55 -4.77
CA GLU A 49 -5.99 17.14 -5.25
C GLU A 49 -5.46 15.96 -4.43
N SER A 50 -5.50 16.08 -3.09
CA SER A 50 -5.10 14.99 -2.20
C SER A 50 -6.03 13.78 -2.34
N LEU A 51 -7.33 14.00 -2.54
CA LEU A 51 -8.29 12.93 -2.82
C LEU A 51 -7.92 12.15 -4.10
N ALA A 52 -7.56 12.85 -5.18
CA ALA A 52 -7.15 12.21 -6.43
C ALA A 52 -5.88 11.37 -6.25
N VAL A 53 -4.90 11.88 -5.50
CA VAL A 53 -3.66 11.14 -5.18
C VAL A 53 -3.96 9.86 -4.39
N VAL A 54 -4.78 9.95 -3.34
CA VAL A 54 -5.19 8.78 -2.53
C VAL A 54 -5.90 7.74 -3.40
N ALA A 55 -6.82 8.17 -4.27
CA ALA A 55 -7.55 7.29 -5.17
C ALA A 55 -6.63 6.55 -6.16
N VAL A 56 -5.69 7.27 -6.78
CA VAL A 56 -4.70 6.68 -7.72
C VAL A 56 -3.81 5.68 -7.00
N LEU A 57 -3.29 6.04 -5.82
CA LEU A 57 -2.42 5.15 -5.04
C LEU A 57 -3.15 3.88 -4.61
N ALA A 58 -4.40 4.00 -4.18
CA ALA A 58 -5.21 2.85 -3.81
C ALA A 58 -5.51 1.93 -5.00
N MET A 59 -5.88 2.51 -6.14
CA MET A 59 -6.13 1.75 -7.34
C MET A 59 -4.85 1.09 -7.86
N ALA A 60 -3.70 1.77 -7.81
CA ALA A 60 -2.42 1.21 -8.22
C ALA A 60 -1.99 0.02 -7.35
N SER A 61 -2.17 0.12 -6.03
CA SER A 61 -1.91 -0.98 -5.09
C SER A 61 -2.81 -2.17 -5.37
N ASN A 62 -4.12 -1.94 -5.49
CA ASN A 62 -5.09 -3.01 -5.75
C ASN A 62 -4.88 -3.65 -7.14
N ALA A 63 -4.56 -2.84 -8.15
CA ALA A 63 -4.25 -3.33 -9.50
C ALA A 63 -2.98 -4.21 -9.52
N ALA A 64 -1.93 -3.83 -8.79
CA ALA A 64 -0.71 -4.64 -8.70
C ALA A 64 -0.99 -6.04 -8.12
N PHE A 65 -1.86 -6.11 -7.09
CA PHE A 65 -2.27 -7.38 -6.51
C PHE A 65 -3.16 -8.22 -7.46
N ILE A 66 -4.16 -7.59 -8.11
CA ILE A 66 -5.08 -8.28 -9.04
C ILE A 66 -4.33 -8.80 -10.28
N ALA A 67 -3.39 -8.00 -10.81
CA ALA A 67 -2.55 -8.39 -11.93
C ALA A 67 -1.57 -9.50 -11.58
N GLN A 68 -1.52 -9.93 -10.31
CA GLN A 68 -0.63 -10.97 -9.85
C GLN A 68 0.83 -10.65 -10.20
N GLY A 69 1.24 -9.39 -9.99
CA GLY A 69 2.61 -8.96 -10.20
C GLY A 69 3.62 -9.73 -9.34
N PRO A 70 4.93 -9.56 -9.60
CA PRO A 70 5.96 -10.16 -8.77
C PRO A 70 5.83 -9.67 -7.32
N GLY A 71 5.95 -10.56 -6.32
CA GLY A 71 5.73 -10.21 -4.92
C GLY A 71 6.52 -8.99 -4.43
N LYS A 72 7.75 -8.79 -4.91
CA LYS A 72 8.55 -7.58 -4.63
C LYS A 72 7.86 -6.29 -5.07
N TRP A 73 7.24 -6.29 -6.26
CA TRP A 73 6.50 -5.12 -6.76
C TRP A 73 5.21 -4.89 -5.97
N CYS A 74 4.45 -5.96 -5.72
CA CYS A 74 3.22 -5.88 -4.93
C CYS A 74 3.46 -5.31 -3.53
N ILE A 75 4.48 -5.82 -2.83
CA ILE A 75 4.86 -5.35 -1.50
C ILE A 75 5.40 -3.91 -1.55
N GLY A 76 6.22 -3.60 -2.55
CA GLY A 76 6.77 -2.26 -2.73
C GLY A 76 5.67 -1.20 -2.91
N ILE A 77 4.76 -1.44 -3.87
CA ILE A 77 3.64 -0.53 -4.15
C ILE A 77 2.72 -0.40 -2.94
N PHE A 78 2.43 -1.50 -2.24
CA PHE A 78 1.64 -1.46 -1.01
C PHE A 78 2.29 -0.60 0.07
N TYR A 79 3.57 -0.80 0.38
CA TYR A 79 4.25 0.02 1.39
C TYR A 79 4.28 1.49 0.99
N THR A 80 4.55 1.79 -0.27
CA THR A 80 4.47 3.16 -0.78
C THR A 80 3.08 3.75 -0.60
N SER A 81 2.02 2.99 -0.92
CA SER A 81 0.64 3.44 -0.73
C SER A 81 0.29 3.69 0.73
N VAL A 82 0.69 2.80 1.65
CA VAL A 82 0.47 2.98 3.09
C VAL A 82 1.16 4.23 3.61
N VAL A 83 2.43 4.43 3.27
CA VAL A 83 3.21 5.60 3.72
C VAL A 83 2.62 6.90 3.17
N MET A 84 2.30 6.95 1.88
CA MET A 84 1.75 8.16 1.26
C MET A 84 0.37 8.51 1.81
N ASN A 85 -0.53 7.54 1.96
CA ASN A 85 -1.84 7.77 2.55
C ASN A 85 -1.74 8.19 4.03
N LEU A 86 -0.77 7.66 4.78
CA LEU A 86 -0.47 8.12 6.14
C LEU A 86 0.00 9.58 6.15
N LEU A 87 0.91 9.97 5.27
CA LEU A 87 1.39 11.36 5.18
C LEU A 87 0.26 12.33 4.86
N ILE A 88 -0.62 11.98 3.91
CA ILE A 88 -1.80 12.77 3.54
C ILE A 88 -2.77 12.88 4.72
N ALA A 89 -3.06 11.76 5.39
CA ALA A 89 -3.94 11.77 6.56
C ALA A 89 -3.39 12.65 7.69
N VAL A 90 -2.10 12.53 8.01
CA VAL A 90 -1.45 13.35 9.05
C VAL A 90 -1.42 14.82 8.67
N TRP A 91 -1.17 15.13 7.39
CA TRP A 91 -1.22 16.51 6.89
C TRP A 91 -2.59 17.13 7.14
N HIS A 92 -3.66 16.46 6.72
CA HIS A 92 -5.04 16.93 6.90
C HIS A 92 -5.48 16.97 8.37
N LEU A 93 -4.93 16.11 9.24
CA LEU A 93 -5.28 16.09 10.65
C LEU A 93 -4.60 17.21 11.47
N ILE A 94 -3.55 17.83 10.94
CA ILE A 94 -2.80 18.91 11.60
C ILE A 94 -3.28 20.30 11.15
N GLN A 95 -3.84 20.42 9.94
CA GLN A 95 -4.40 21.68 9.43
C GLN A 95 -5.77 21.97 10.03
#